data_AF-A0A2D5YQ48-F1
#
_entry.id   AF-A0A2D5YQ48-F1
#
_cell.length_a   1.000
_cell.length_b   1.000
_cell.length_c   1.000
_cell.angle_alpha   90.00
_cell.angle_beta   90.00
_cell.angle_gamma   90.00
#
_symmetry.space_group_name_H-M   'P 1'
#
loop_
_entity.id
_entity.type
_entity.pdbx_description
1 polymer ?
#
loop_
_entity_poly.entity_id
_entity_poly.type
_entity_poly.pdbx_seq_one_letter_code
_entity_poly.pdbx_strand_id
1 'polypeptide(L)'
;MRPYILLIFTALVLAFFSGRYIIKFQGPMTASSEDIIEINKIKLNFQKSVIPYAIVNFTSMYHSPERMLLMNPFFNLRTGKRNSSFSLDQCDNDSFKNKMSLNSKSYIWYQIRCKKNFKIPSWFISRPPYVDDSGTSYAFLLYEYLKEINYKKLKFWAKENIEYFHVKELGFLQKELGPLGGIYEILAGMNEDSLRSLLRKKGTILTSEYLLARIKYPTDFPILEYRFYSRKDLESFLEKTPYSISPKLDKHSCLIIDGPICWHYSAKHLFNMVS
;
A
#
# COMPACT_ATOMS: atom_id res chain seq x y z
N MET A 1 60.76 -27.76 16.70
CA MET A 1 59.54 -27.50 17.49
C MET A 1 58.69 -28.74 17.51
N ARG A 2 58.10 -29.11 18.65
CA ARG A 2 57.21 -30.28 18.72
C ARG A 2 55.90 -29.97 17.96
N PRO A 3 55.37 -30.89 17.15
CA PRO A 3 54.27 -30.61 16.22
C PRO A 3 52.98 -30.12 16.89
N TYR A 4 52.76 -30.49 18.16
CA TYR A 4 51.60 -30.01 18.91
C TYR A 4 51.63 -28.50 19.20
N ILE A 5 52.83 -27.89 19.28
CA ILE A 5 52.96 -26.44 19.52
C ILE A 5 52.45 -25.66 18.30
N LEU A 6 52.71 -26.17 17.10
CA LEU A 6 52.30 -25.56 15.84
C LEU A 6 50.78 -25.70 15.62
N LEU A 7 50.19 -26.83 16.05
CA LEU A 7 48.74 -27.05 16.06
C LEU A 7 48.01 -26.13 17.05
N ILE A 8 48.57 -25.92 18.25
CA ILE A 8 47.97 -25.00 19.24
C ILE A 8 48.00 -23.57 18.74
N PHE A 9 49.11 -23.13 18.12
CA PHE A 9 49.24 -21.77 17.61
C PHE A 9 48.30 -21.52 16.42
N THR A 10 48.17 -22.48 15.51
CA THR A 10 47.22 -22.40 14.39
C THR A 10 45.77 -22.39 14.87
N ALA A 11 45.42 -23.21 15.88
CA ALA A 11 44.09 -23.20 16.48
C ALA A 11 43.76 -21.86 17.17
N LEU A 12 44.72 -21.24 17.88
CA LEU A 12 44.54 -19.93 18.49
C LEU A 12 44.35 -18.82 17.45
N VAL A 13 45.13 -18.85 16.37
CA VAL A 13 45.00 -17.89 15.26
C VAL A 13 43.64 -18.06 14.59
N LEU A 14 43.23 -19.29 14.27
CA LEU A 14 41.91 -19.58 13.71
C LEU A 14 40.78 -19.13 14.63
N ALA A 15 40.87 -19.41 15.94
CA ALA A 15 39.89 -18.99 16.93
C ALA A 15 39.79 -17.46 17.07
N PHE A 16 40.93 -16.76 16.99
CA PHE A 16 40.98 -15.30 17.02
C PHE A 16 40.35 -14.69 15.77
N PHE A 17 40.67 -15.23 14.59
CA PHE A 17 40.05 -14.79 13.35
C PHE A 17 38.55 -15.10 13.35
N SER A 18 38.12 -16.30 13.75
CA SER A 18 36.69 -16.65 13.84
C SER A 18 35.96 -15.77 14.84
N GLY A 19 36.56 -15.48 16.00
CA GLY A 19 35.99 -14.58 17.01
C GLY A 19 35.85 -13.15 16.49
N ARG A 20 36.88 -12.61 15.83
CA ARG A 20 36.84 -11.28 15.20
C ARG A 20 35.78 -11.20 14.10
N TYR A 21 35.62 -12.27 13.32
CA TYR A 21 34.57 -12.37 12.32
C TYR A 21 33.18 -12.39 12.97
N ILE A 22 32.95 -13.24 13.97
CA ILE A 22 31.68 -13.30 14.69
C ILE A 22 31.32 -11.92 15.27
N ILE A 23 32.27 -11.20 15.85
CA ILE A 23 32.03 -9.86 16.42
C ILE A 23 31.70 -8.82 15.32
N LYS A 24 32.39 -8.86 14.17
CA LYS A 24 32.08 -7.99 13.02
C LYS A 24 30.69 -8.28 12.44
N PHE A 25 30.20 -9.51 12.57
CA PHE A 25 28.91 -9.96 12.04
C PHE A 25 27.75 -9.93 13.06
N GLN A 26 28.02 -9.93 14.37
CA GLN A 26 27.00 -9.87 15.45
C GLN A 26 26.82 -8.49 16.09
N GLY A 27 27.72 -7.54 15.85
CA GLY A 27 27.51 -6.14 16.24
C GLY A 27 26.35 -5.50 15.46
N PRO A 28 25.71 -4.44 15.98
CA PRO A 28 24.80 -3.65 15.16
C PRO A 28 25.60 -3.15 13.97
N MET A 29 25.36 -3.73 12.79
CA MET A 29 26.07 -3.37 11.57
C MET A 29 25.73 -1.93 11.23
N THR A 30 26.54 -1.00 11.72
CA THR A 30 26.46 0.40 11.34
C THR A 30 27.04 0.51 9.95
N ALA A 31 26.21 0.91 8.98
CA ALA A 31 26.65 1.11 7.60
C ALA A 31 27.86 2.04 7.52
N SER A 32 28.82 1.69 6.66
CA SER A 32 29.90 2.61 6.28
C SER A 32 29.39 3.67 5.29
N SER A 33 30.20 4.70 5.05
CA SER A 33 29.86 5.70 4.02
C SER A 33 29.86 5.08 2.62
N GLU A 34 30.72 4.09 2.38
CA GLU A 34 30.76 3.32 1.14
C GLU A 34 29.47 2.54 0.91
N ASP A 35 28.92 1.89 1.95
CA ASP A 35 27.64 1.16 1.84
C ASP A 35 26.50 2.06 1.38
N ILE A 36 26.42 3.28 1.92
CA ILE A 36 25.39 4.26 1.55
C ILE A 36 25.53 4.65 0.08
N ILE A 37 26.76 4.88 -0.38
CA ILE A 37 27.04 5.22 -1.78
C ILE A 37 26.69 4.05 -2.70
N GLU A 38 27.06 2.83 -2.33
CA GLU A 38 26.79 1.61 -3.11
C GLU A 38 25.28 1.33 -3.22
N ILE A 39 24.54 1.39 -2.12
CA ILE A 39 23.09 1.22 -2.12
C ILE A 39 22.41 2.28 -2.98
N ASN A 40 22.86 3.54 -2.93
CA ASN A 40 22.32 4.58 -3.81
C ASN A 40 22.59 4.29 -5.29
N LYS A 41 23.78 3.78 -5.64
CA LYS A 41 24.08 3.33 -7.01
C LYS A 41 23.18 2.17 -7.43
N ILE A 42 22.97 1.18 -6.56
CA ILE A 42 22.09 0.03 -6.79
C ILE A 42 20.66 0.50 -7.06
N LYS A 43 20.12 1.41 -6.23
CA LYS A 43 18.76 1.97 -6.41
C LYS A 43 18.61 2.69 -7.75
N LEU A 44 19.59 3.52 -8.14
CA LEU A 44 19.58 4.22 -9.41
C LEU A 44 19.70 3.25 -10.59
N ASN A 45 20.56 2.24 -10.47
CA ASN A 45 20.73 1.22 -11.51
C ASN A 45 19.45 0.39 -11.68
N PHE A 46 18.81 -0.01 -10.59
CA PHE A 46 17.53 -0.73 -10.63
C PHE A 46 16.47 0.06 -11.42
N GLN A 47 16.25 1.33 -11.07
CA GLN A 47 15.26 2.16 -11.75
C GLN A 47 15.58 2.47 -13.22
N LYS A 48 16.84 2.31 -13.65
CA LYS A 48 17.26 2.47 -15.05
C LYS A 48 17.19 1.17 -15.85
N SER A 49 17.44 0.03 -15.21
CA SER A 49 17.60 -1.27 -15.89
C SER A 49 16.36 -2.15 -15.84
N VAL A 50 15.49 -1.95 -14.85
CA VAL A 50 14.25 -2.71 -14.70
C VAL A 50 13.08 -1.87 -15.18
N ILE A 51 12.26 -2.44 -16.06
CA ILE A 51 11.06 -1.79 -16.59
C ILE A 51 9.97 -1.86 -15.50
N PRO A 52 9.34 -0.74 -15.13
CA PRO A 52 8.24 -0.78 -14.17
C PRO A 52 7.02 -1.50 -14.77
N TYR A 53 6.32 -2.28 -13.95
CA TYR A 53 5.04 -2.89 -14.29
C TYR A 53 3.99 -1.84 -14.66
N ALA A 54 3.95 -0.73 -13.93
CA ALA A 54 3.05 0.39 -14.19
C ALA A 54 3.63 1.72 -13.72
N ILE A 55 3.17 2.81 -14.33
CA ILE A 55 3.40 4.18 -13.86
C ILE A 55 2.03 4.78 -13.60
N VAL A 56 1.81 5.25 -12.37
CA VAL A 56 0.48 5.63 -11.91
C VAL A 56 0.50 7.03 -11.37
N ASN A 57 -0.29 7.90 -12.00
CA ASN A 57 -0.49 9.28 -11.60
C ASN A 57 -1.76 9.40 -10.75
N PHE A 58 -1.60 9.36 -9.43
CA PHE A 58 -2.70 9.47 -8.48
C PHE A 58 -3.35 10.85 -8.49
N THR A 59 -2.61 11.90 -8.86
CA THR A 59 -3.17 13.24 -9.05
C THR A 59 -4.14 13.27 -10.23
N SER A 60 -3.87 12.53 -11.32
CA SER A 60 -4.81 12.43 -12.44
C SER A 60 -6.03 11.58 -12.10
N MET A 61 -5.82 10.44 -11.43
CA MET A 61 -6.92 9.55 -11.03
C MET A 61 -7.85 10.20 -9.98
N TYR A 62 -7.27 10.86 -8.98
CA TYR A 62 -7.97 11.51 -7.87
C TYR A 62 -7.69 13.02 -7.91
N HIS A 63 -8.25 13.67 -8.93
CA HIS A 63 -7.95 15.07 -9.31
C HIS A 63 -8.44 16.16 -8.34
N SER A 64 -9.24 15.81 -7.33
CA SER A 64 -9.74 16.77 -6.35
C SER A 64 -9.44 16.32 -4.92
N PRO A 65 -9.30 17.25 -3.95
CA PRO A 65 -9.15 16.91 -2.54
C PRO A 65 -10.26 15.99 -2.03
N GLU A 66 -11.49 16.18 -2.49
CA GLU A 66 -12.64 15.36 -2.14
C GLU A 66 -12.53 13.94 -2.72
N ARG A 67 -12.04 13.79 -3.97
CA ARG A 67 -11.75 12.46 -4.54
C ARG A 67 -10.60 11.77 -3.82
N MET A 68 -9.60 12.52 -3.36
CA MET A 68 -8.49 11.98 -2.58
C MET A 68 -8.95 11.36 -1.24
N LEU A 69 -10.13 11.73 -0.72
CA LEU A 69 -10.73 11.07 0.45
C LEU A 69 -11.05 9.59 0.18
N LEU A 70 -11.35 9.20 -1.07
CA LEU A 70 -11.54 7.80 -1.45
C LEU A 70 -10.25 6.97 -1.29
N MET A 71 -9.09 7.64 -1.21
CA MET A 71 -7.80 7.01 -0.94
C MET A 71 -7.47 6.88 0.54
N ASN A 72 -8.20 7.57 1.42
CA ASN A 72 -7.76 7.81 2.78
C ASN A 72 -8.12 6.64 3.72
N PRO A 73 -7.14 5.85 4.20
CA PRO A 73 -7.41 4.68 5.02
C PRO A 73 -7.99 5.03 6.40
N PHE A 74 -7.89 6.28 6.86
CA PHE A 74 -8.55 6.69 8.10
C PHE A 74 -10.07 6.75 7.99
N PHE A 75 -10.58 6.94 6.77
CA PHE A 75 -12.01 7.00 6.52
C PHE A 75 -12.65 5.64 6.33
N ASN A 76 -12.05 4.47 6.64
CA ASN A 76 -12.91 3.29 6.80
C ASN A 76 -12.27 2.15 7.58
N LEU A 77 -12.88 1.74 8.70
CA LEU A 77 -13.17 0.34 9.07
C LEU A 77 -13.69 0.33 10.51
N ARG A 78 -15.01 0.13 10.67
CA ARG A 78 -15.58 -0.92 11.53
C ARG A 78 -14.88 -1.15 12.89
N THR A 79 -14.55 -0.12 13.65
CA THR A 79 -14.31 -0.22 15.10
C THR A 79 -15.59 0.16 15.83
N GLY A 80 -16.44 -0.84 16.07
CA GLY A 80 -17.59 -0.68 16.96
C GLY A 80 -18.88 -1.21 16.38
N LYS A 81 -19.01 -2.55 16.38
CA LYS A 81 -20.26 -3.28 16.12
C LYS A 81 -20.87 -3.06 14.74
N ARG A 82 -21.62 -4.07 14.29
CA ARG A 82 -22.65 -3.89 13.26
C ARG A 82 -23.68 -2.87 13.76
N ASN A 83 -23.38 -1.58 13.64
CA ASN A 83 -24.40 -0.57 13.40
C ASN A 83 -24.43 -0.23 11.90
N SER A 84 -23.91 -1.13 11.05
CA SER A 84 -24.37 -1.26 9.66
C SER A 84 -25.82 -1.77 9.56
N SER A 85 -26.55 -1.78 10.67
CA SER A 85 -28.00 -1.77 10.70
C SER A 85 -28.49 -0.36 11.04
N PHE A 86 -28.32 0.60 10.13
CA PHE A 86 -29.45 1.49 9.91
C PHE A 86 -30.52 0.61 9.25
N SER A 87 -31.28 -0.11 10.08
CA SER A 87 -32.34 -0.99 9.58
C SER A 87 -33.35 -0.15 8.82
N LEU A 88 -34.04 -0.79 7.87
CA LEU A 88 -35.20 -0.20 7.18
C LEU A 88 -36.24 0.38 8.17
N ASP A 89 -36.23 -0.04 9.43
CA ASP A 89 -37.07 0.45 10.52
C ASP A 89 -36.83 1.94 10.87
N GLN A 90 -35.74 2.56 10.41
CA GLN A 90 -35.51 4.00 10.61
C GLN A 90 -36.14 4.90 9.55
N CYS A 91 -36.78 4.32 8.53
CA CYS A 91 -37.48 5.07 7.51
C CYS A 91 -38.71 5.82 8.03
N ASP A 92 -39.22 5.44 9.20
CA ASP A 92 -40.38 6.05 9.85
C ASP A 92 -40.02 7.08 10.94
N ASN A 93 -38.73 7.38 11.14
CA ASN A 93 -38.29 8.25 12.24
C ASN A 93 -38.14 9.72 11.81
N ASP A 94 -39.16 10.55 12.11
CA ASP A 94 -39.20 11.98 11.74
C ASP A 94 -38.08 12.82 12.38
N SER A 95 -37.50 12.37 13.49
CA SER A 95 -36.35 13.03 14.12
C SER A 95 -35.10 13.05 13.23
N PHE A 96 -34.96 12.07 12.34
CA PHE A 96 -33.84 11.95 11.42
C PHE A 96 -33.98 12.89 10.21
N LYS A 97 -35.21 13.11 9.74
CA LYS A 97 -35.53 14.06 8.66
C LYS A 97 -35.19 15.50 9.06
N ASN A 98 -35.41 15.87 10.32
CA ASN A 98 -35.23 17.24 10.80
C ASN A 98 -33.77 17.66 11.02
N LYS A 99 -32.82 16.71 11.07
CA LYS A 99 -31.38 17.00 11.27
C LYS A 99 -30.59 17.15 9.96
N MET A 100 -31.12 16.66 8.85
CA MET A 100 -30.40 16.68 7.57
C MET A 100 -30.83 17.87 6.73
N SER A 101 -29.85 18.54 6.11
CA SER A 101 -30.16 19.50 5.05
C SER A 101 -30.86 18.78 3.90
N LEU A 102 -32.01 19.32 3.47
CA LEU A 102 -32.90 18.75 2.44
C LEU A 102 -32.20 18.52 1.08
N ASN A 103 -31.07 19.19 0.84
CA ASN A 103 -30.28 19.04 -0.38
C ASN A 103 -28.94 18.32 -0.16
N SER A 104 -28.69 17.79 1.04
CA SER A 104 -27.48 17.03 1.31
C SER A 104 -27.52 15.67 0.62
N LYS A 105 -26.35 15.20 0.23
CA LYS A 105 -26.19 13.86 -0.35
C LYS A 105 -26.62 12.76 0.62
N SER A 106 -26.37 12.95 1.91
CA SER A 106 -26.82 12.06 2.99
C SER A 106 -28.35 11.97 3.05
N TYR A 107 -29.06 13.09 2.83
CA TYR A 107 -30.52 13.09 2.75
C TYR A 107 -31.04 12.35 1.52
N ILE A 108 -30.41 12.53 0.36
CA ILE A 108 -30.75 11.78 -0.86
C ILE A 108 -30.50 10.29 -0.66
N TRP A 109 -29.40 9.92 -0.01
CA TRP A 109 -29.13 8.53 0.35
C TRP A 109 -30.21 7.94 1.26
N TYR A 110 -30.67 8.70 2.25
CA TYR A 110 -31.82 8.32 3.07
C TYR A 110 -33.08 8.11 2.22
N GLN A 111 -33.38 9.01 1.28
CA GLN A 111 -34.53 8.85 0.38
C GLN A 111 -34.43 7.61 -0.52
N ILE A 112 -33.25 7.31 -1.08
CA ILE A 112 -32.99 6.10 -1.88
C ILE A 112 -33.31 4.84 -1.09
N ARG A 113 -32.82 4.76 0.16
CA ARG A 113 -33.05 3.58 1.01
C ARG A 113 -34.52 3.41 1.39
N CYS A 114 -35.19 4.51 1.74
CA CYS A 114 -36.54 4.46 2.33
C CYS A 114 -37.69 4.46 1.32
N LYS A 115 -37.47 4.96 0.10
CA LYS A 115 -38.51 5.04 -0.94
C LYS A 115 -38.18 4.07 -2.07
N LYS A 116 -38.93 2.97 -2.15
CA LYS A 116 -38.75 1.91 -3.17
C LYS A 116 -38.81 2.39 -4.63
N ASN A 117 -39.35 3.58 -4.92
CA ASN A 117 -39.45 4.16 -6.26
C ASN A 117 -38.70 5.50 -6.43
N PHE A 118 -37.68 5.77 -5.61
CA PHE A 118 -36.90 7.00 -5.76
C PHE A 118 -35.94 6.90 -6.94
N LYS A 119 -36.07 7.83 -7.90
CA LYS A 119 -35.14 7.93 -9.02
C LYS A 119 -33.80 8.45 -8.54
N ILE A 120 -32.79 7.59 -8.60
CA ILE A 120 -31.41 7.93 -8.22
C ILE A 120 -30.89 9.00 -9.19
N PRO A 121 -30.45 10.18 -8.68
CA PRO A 121 -29.88 11.20 -9.54
C PRO A 121 -28.59 10.70 -10.22
N SER A 122 -28.40 11.03 -11.51
CA SER A 122 -27.20 10.61 -12.26
C SER A 122 -25.89 11.13 -11.66
N TRP A 123 -25.97 12.25 -10.94
CA TRP A 123 -24.82 12.85 -10.27
C TRP A 123 -24.50 12.22 -8.90
N PHE A 124 -25.33 11.30 -8.42
CA PHE A 124 -25.27 10.83 -7.03
C PHE A 124 -23.94 10.17 -6.68
N ILE A 125 -23.23 9.50 -7.58
CA ILE A 125 -21.88 8.99 -7.26
C ILE A 125 -20.77 9.92 -7.76
N SER A 126 -21.04 10.71 -8.80
CA SER A 126 -20.03 11.47 -9.53
C SER A 126 -19.74 12.86 -8.97
N ARG A 127 -20.58 13.37 -8.06
CA ARG A 127 -20.35 14.64 -7.36
C ARG A 127 -20.03 14.45 -5.87
N PRO A 128 -19.17 15.30 -5.29
CA PRO A 128 -18.88 15.25 -3.86
C PRO A 128 -20.12 15.54 -3.00
N PRO A 129 -20.14 15.11 -1.73
CA PRO A 129 -19.12 14.28 -1.07
C PRO A 129 -19.12 12.83 -1.58
N TYR A 130 -17.96 12.19 -1.76
CA TYR A 130 -17.90 10.81 -2.29
C TYR A 130 -18.07 9.74 -1.21
N VAL A 131 -17.80 10.12 0.04
CA VAL A 131 -17.82 9.27 1.22
C VAL A 131 -18.90 9.77 2.17
N ASP A 132 -19.59 8.84 2.84
CA ASP A 132 -20.58 9.14 3.86
C ASP A 132 -19.94 9.39 5.23
N ASP A 133 -20.76 9.72 6.24
CA ASP A 133 -20.27 10.00 7.59
C ASP A 133 -19.67 8.76 8.29
N SER A 134 -20.01 7.55 7.81
CA SER A 134 -19.41 6.31 8.29
C SER A 134 -18.03 6.03 7.67
N GLY A 135 -17.69 6.77 6.61
CA GLY A 135 -16.46 6.53 5.86
C GLY A 135 -16.62 5.58 4.65
N THR A 136 -17.83 5.12 4.38
CA THR A 136 -18.16 4.26 3.23
C THR A 136 -18.44 5.11 2.01
N SER A 137 -17.95 4.71 0.84
CA SER A 137 -18.24 5.44 -0.39
C SER A 137 -19.73 5.31 -0.74
N TYR A 138 -20.33 6.39 -1.24
CA TYR A 138 -21.70 6.34 -1.75
C TYR A 138 -21.85 5.38 -2.93
N ALA A 139 -20.77 5.14 -3.68
CA ALA A 139 -20.74 4.13 -4.74
C ALA A 139 -20.90 2.72 -4.16
N PHE A 140 -20.22 2.40 -3.05
CA PHE A 140 -20.34 1.13 -2.38
C PHE A 140 -21.68 0.92 -1.70
N LEU A 141 -22.17 1.95 -1.01
CA LEU A 141 -23.52 1.92 -0.43
C LEU A 141 -24.59 1.64 -1.48
N LEU A 142 -24.50 2.34 -2.62
CA LEU A 142 -25.42 2.13 -3.73
C LEU A 142 -25.25 0.73 -4.36
N TYR A 143 -24.02 0.26 -4.49
CA TYR A 143 -23.73 -1.10 -4.93
C TYR A 143 -24.42 -2.13 -4.04
N GLU A 144 -24.25 -2.06 -2.72
CA GLU A 144 -24.88 -2.99 -1.78
C GLU A 144 -26.42 -2.94 -1.87
N TYR A 145 -27.00 -1.74 -1.96
CA TYR A 145 -28.45 -1.57 -2.12
C TYR A 145 -28.99 -2.20 -3.41
N LEU A 146 -28.33 -1.98 -4.55
CA LEU A 146 -28.76 -2.53 -5.83
C LEU A 146 -28.47 -4.03 -5.97
N LYS A 147 -27.53 -4.57 -5.18
CA LYS A 147 -27.15 -5.99 -5.19
C LYS A 147 -28.35 -6.90 -4.92
N GLU A 148 -29.23 -6.47 -4.03
CA GLU A 148 -30.45 -7.18 -3.65
C GLU A 148 -31.50 -7.22 -4.76
N ILE A 149 -31.38 -6.34 -5.78
CA ILE A 149 -32.39 -6.16 -6.83
C ILE A 149 -31.96 -6.81 -8.15
N ASN A 150 -30.72 -6.56 -8.63
CA ASN A 150 -30.27 -7.08 -9.93
C ASN A 150 -28.73 -7.21 -10.04
N TYR A 151 -28.21 -8.36 -9.59
CA TYR A 151 -26.77 -8.62 -9.50
C TYR A 151 -26.00 -8.59 -10.85
N LYS A 152 -26.56 -9.13 -11.94
CA LYS A 152 -25.82 -9.27 -13.21
C LYS A 152 -25.50 -7.92 -13.86
N LYS A 153 -26.46 -7.00 -13.91
CA LYS A 153 -26.24 -5.63 -14.43
C LYS A 153 -25.30 -4.83 -13.53
N LEU A 154 -25.34 -5.11 -12.23
CA LEU A 154 -24.54 -4.41 -11.24
C LEU A 154 -23.04 -4.68 -11.37
N LYS A 155 -22.64 -5.88 -11.79
CA LYS A 155 -21.21 -6.21 -12.01
C LYS A 155 -20.56 -5.31 -13.05
N PHE A 156 -21.25 -5.05 -14.16
CA PHE A 156 -20.74 -4.17 -15.22
C PHE A 156 -20.68 -2.71 -14.74
N TRP A 157 -21.78 -2.25 -14.13
CA TRP A 157 -21.85 -0.90 -13.55
C TRP A 157 -20.75 -0.62 -12.53
N ALA A 158 -20.45 -1.57 -11.63
CA ALA A 158 -19.43 -1.40 -10.62
C ALA A 158 -18.02 -1.26 -11.23
N LYS A 159 -17.74 -1.99 -12.33
CA LYS A 159 -16.48 -1.86 -13.07
C LYS A 159 -16.37 -0.52 -13.79
N GLU A 160 -17.45 -0.03 -14.41
CA GLU A 160 -17.47 1.29 -15.06
C GLU A 160 -17.32 2.45 -14.07
N ASN A 161 -17.72 2.24 -12.81
CA ASN A 161 -17.72 3.27 -11.76
C ASN A 161 -16.66 3.02 -10.68
N ILE A 162 -15.66 2.18 -10.98
CA ILE A 162 -14.69 1.70 -9.98
C ILE A 162 -13.89 2.83 -9.31
N GLU A 163 -13.72 3.96 -10.00
CA GLU A 163 -13.03 5.16 -9.51
C GLU A 163 -13.74 5.86 -8.33
N TYR A 164 -15.04 5.61 -8.16
CA TYR A 164 -15.85 6.22 -7.10
C TYR A 164 -15.89 5.40 -5.82
N PHE A 165 -15.31 4.20 -5.83
CA PHE A 165 -15.20 3.35 -4.65
C PHE A 165 -13.97 3.73 -3.83
N HIS A 166 -14.10 3.56 -2.52
CA HIS A 166 -13.00 3.74 -1.61
C HIS A 166 -12.00 2.58 -1.78
N VAL A 167 -10.69 2.83 -1.68
CA VAL A 167 -9.65 1.79 -1.93
C VAL A 167 -9.85 0.53 -1.10
N LYS A 168 -10.24 0.71 0.16
CA LYS A 168 -10.51 -0.40 1.08
C LYS A 168 -11.71 -1.27 0.66
N GLU A 169 -12.62 -0.74 -0.14
CA GLU A 169 -13.77 -1.48 -0.67
C GLU A 169 -13.39 -2.29 -1.91
N LEU A 170 -12.33 -1.88 -2.63
CA LEU A 170 -11.87 -2.58 -3.84
C LEU A 170 -11.50 -4.04 -3.55
N GLY A 171 -10.89 -4.32 -2.39
CA GLY A 171 -10.59 -5.70 -1.97
C GLY A 171 -11.84 -6.58 -1.81
N PHE A 172 -12.97 -5.99 -1.38
CA PHE A 172 -14.25 -6.69 -1.35
C PHE A 172 -14.82 -6.87 -2.75
N LEU A 173 -14.82 -5.82 -3.57
CA LEU A 173 -15.32 -5.87 -4.94
C LEU A 173 -14.52 -6.87 -5.79
N GLN A 174 -13.21 -6.97 -5.61
CA GLN A 174 -12.39 -7.92 -6.34
C GLN A 174 -12.76 -9.38 -6.02
N LYS A 175 -13.11 -9.67 -4.76
CA LYS A 175 -13.58 -11.02 -4.37
C LYS A 175 -14.94 -11.34 -4.99
N GLU A 176 -15.84 -10.36 -5.04
CA GLU A 176 -17.20 -10.55 -5.55
C GLU A 176 -17.29 -10.53 -7.09
N LEU A 177 -16.57 -9.62 -7.74
CA LEU A 177 -16.66 -9.37 -9.17
C LEU A 177 -15.55 -10.08 -9.97
N GLY A 178 -14.53 -10.61 -9.29
CA GLY A 178 -13.30 -11.11 -9.90
C GLY A 178 -12.30 -9.97 -10.18
N PRO A 179 -11.29 -10.22 -11.03
CA PRO A 179 -10.24 -9.23 -11.33
C PRO A 179 -10.83 -7.87 -11.75
N LEU A 180 -10.40 -6.83 -11.04
CA LEU A 180 -10.78 -5.44 -11.34
C LEU A 180 -9.98 -4.89 -12.53
N GLY A 181 -8.77 -5.42 -12.74
CA GLY A 181 -7.87 -5.00 -13.80
C GLY A 181 -7.15 -3.69 -13.52
N GLY A 182 -6.04 -3.49 -14.22
CA GLY A 182 -5.23 -2.28 -14.18
C GLY A 182 -4.78 -1.91 -12.76
N ILE A 183 -4.84 -0.61 -12.46
CA ILE A 183 -4.40 -0.07 -11.17
C ILE A 183 -5.33 -0.44 -10.01
N TYR A 184 -6.62 -0.63 -10.25
CA TYR A 184 -7.59 -0.92 -9.18
C TYR A 184 -7.35 -2.29 -8.54
N GLU A 185 -6.83 -3.25 -9.32
CA GLU A 185 -6.40 -4.55 -8.80
C GLU A 185 -5.17 -4.44 -7.88
N ILE A 186 -4.21 -3.58 -8.22
CA ILE A 186 -3.05 -3.31 -7.35
C ILE A 186 -3.53 -2.62 -6.06
N LEU A 187 -4.39 -1.61 -6.20
CA LEU A 187 -4.95 -0.84 -5.08
C LEU A 187 -5.77 -1.71 -4.13
N ALA A 188 -6.52 -2.68 -4.64
CA ALA A 188 -7.28 -3.65 -3.85
C ALA A 188 -6.39 -4.53 -2.94
N GLY A 189 -5.14 -4.76 -3.34
CA GLY A 189 -4.15 -5.51 -2.56
C GLY A 189 -3.31 -4.68 -1.58
N MET A 190 -3.45 -3.36 -1.56
CA MET A 190 -2.64 -2.50 -0.69
C MET A 190 -3.15 -2.52 0.76
N ASN A 191 -2.23 -2.77 1.70
CA ASN A 191 -2.53 -2.66 3.13
C ASN A 191 -2.60 -1.18 3.59
N GLU A 192 -3.12 -0.97 4.80
CA GLU A 192 -3.32 0.38 5.35
C GLU A 192 -2.03 1.18 5.48
N ASP A 193 -0.92 0.53 5.84
CA ASP A 193 0.37 1.21 6.01
C ASP A 193 0.96 1.68 4.68
N SER A 194 0.76 0.90 3.63
CA SER A 194 1.14 1.26 2.26
C SER A 194 0.29 2.41 1.74
N LEU A 195 -1.02 2.38 1.97
CA LEU A 195 -1.93 3.50 1.62
C LEU A 195 -1.57 4.77 2.41
N ARG A 196 -1.30 4.65 3.72
CA ARG A 196 -0.81 5.78 4.54
C ARG A 196 0.50 6.34 4.02
N SER A 197 1.44 5.48 3.63
CA SER A 197 2.73 5.89 3.08
C SER A 197 2.57 6.60 1.73
N LEU A 198 1.62 6.15 0.90
CA LEU A 198 1.28 6.75 -0.38
C LEU A 198 0.73 8.17 -0.20
N LEU A 199 -0.24 8.35 0.70
CA LEU A 199 -0.83 9.65 1.01
C LEU A 199 0.15 10.62 1.66
N ARG A 200 1.06 10.09 2.50
CA ARG A 200 2.18 10.85 3.07
C ARG A 200 3.30 11.14 2.05
N LYS A 201 3.11 10.76 0.78
CA LYS A 201 4.01 11.03 -0.33
C LYS A 201 5.43 10.49 -0.11
N LYS A 202 5.57 9.34 0.56
CA LYS A 202 6.86 8.70 0.86
C LYS A 202 7.62 8.39 -0.44
N GLY A 203 8.95 8.51 -0.41
CA GLY A 203 9.78 8.30 -1.60
C GLY A 203 9.74 6.87 -2.14
N THR A 204 9.67 5.90 -1.22
CA THR A 204 9.61 4.48 -1.53
C THR A 204 8.59 3.81 -0.62
N ILE A 205 7.83 2.86 -1.17
CA ILE A 205 6.86 2.05 -0.43
C ILE A 205 7.08 0.61 -0.85
N LEU A 206 7.12 -0.29 0.12
CA LEU A 206 7.29 -1.71 -0.13
C LEU A 206 6.04 -2.47 0.31
N THR A 207 5.41 -3.16 -0.63
CA THR A 207 4.28 -4.07 -0.39
C THR A 207 4.74 -5.52 -0.56
N SER A 208 3.84 -6.50 -0.39
CA SER A 208 4.17 -7.90 -0.67
C SER A 208 4.47 -8.14 -2.16
N GLU A 209 3.71 -7.48 -3.03
CA GLU A 209 3.76 -7.72 -4.48
C GLU A 209 4.62 -6.70 -5.25
N TYR A 210 4.82 -5.50 -4.69
CA TYR A 210 5.42 -4.39 -5.43
C TYR A 210 6.37 -3.53 -4.59
N LEU A 211 7.37 -2.97 -5.26
CA LEU A 211 8.11 -1.79 -4.82
C LEU A 211 7.58 -0.58 -5.57
N LEU A 212 7.10 0.43 -4.85
CA LEU A 212 6.67 1.70 -5.41
C LEU A 212 7.80 2.71 -5.22
N ALA A 213 8.25 3.32 -6.32
CA ALA A 213 9.23 4.39 -6.30
C ALA A 213 8.58 5.70 -6.79
N ARG A 214 8.57 6.71 -5.94
CA ARG A 214 7.97 8.02 -6.25
C ARG A 214 8.80 8.74 -7.31
N ILE A 215 8.13 9.26 -8.34
CA ILE A 215 8.74 10.14 -9.31
C ILE A 215 8.77 11.56 -8.72
N LYS A 216 9.96 12.16 -8.68
CA LYS A 216 10.15 13.56 -8.29
C LYS A 216 10.37 14.38 -9.56
N TYR A 217 9.60 15.45 -9.71
CA TYR A 217 9.79 16.42 -10.78
C TYR A 217 10.64 17.60 -10.27
N PRO A 218 11.42 18.26 -11.15
CA PRO A 218 12.23 19.43 -10.77
C PRO A 218 11.41 20.65 -10.33
N THR A 219 10.14 20.70 -10.71
CA THR A 219 9.19 21.80 -10.51
C THR A 219 8.27 21.56 -9.31
N ASP A 220 7.75 22.62 -8.71
CA ASP A 220 6.81 22.59 -7.55
C ASP A 220 5.41 22.01 -7.83
N PHE A 221 5.21 21.30 -8.95
CA PHE A 221 3.92 20.66 -9.22
C PHE A 221 3.65 19.56 -8.17
N PRO A 222 2.50 19.59 -7.48
CA PRO A 222 2.15 18.60 -6.45
C PRO A 222 1.67 17.28 -7.06
N ILE A 223 2.41 16.75 -8.05
CA ILE A 223 2.09 15.51 -8.74
C ILE A 223 2.48 14.33 -7.84
N LEU A 224 1.52 13.43 -7.63
CA LEU A 224 1.70 12.18 -6.92
C LEU A 224 1.76 11.04 -7.93
N GLU A 225 2.97 10.71 -8.37
CA GLU A 225 3.22 9.66 -9.35
C GLU A 225 4.23 8.63 -8.82
N TYR A 226 3.95 7.35 -9.06
CA TYR A 226 4.82 6.25 -8.66
C TYR A 226 5.05 5.28 -9.83
N ARG A 227 6.27 4.75 -9.89
CA ARG A 227 6.61 3.56 -10.66
C ARG A 227 6.38 2.34 -9.78
N PHE A 228 5.68 1.35 -10.30
CA PHE A 228 5.43 0.07 -9.65
C PHE A 228 6.37 -0.96 -10.25
N TYR A 229 7.24 -1.53 -9.44
CA TYR A 229 8.10 -2.65 -9.84
C TYR A 229 7.61 -3.91 -9.15
N SER A 230 7.57 -5.03 -9.86
CA SER A 230 7.19 -6.30 -9.22
C SER A 230 8.22 -6.69 -8.16
N ARG A 231 7.76 -7.32 -7.08
CA ARG A 231 8.64 -7.83 -6.03
C ARG A 231 9.63 -8.86 -6.58
N LYS A 232 9.18 -9.68 -7.53
CA LYS A 232 10.00 -10.69 -8.22
C LYS A 232 11.17 -10.06 -8.98
N ASP A 233 10.94 -9.00 -9.74
CA ASP A 233 12.00 -8.34 -10.50
C ASP A 233 13.01 -7.65 -9.58
N LEU A 234 12.52 -7.06 -8.48
CA LEU A 234 13.36 -6.50 -7.44
C LEU A 234 14.26 -7.56 -6.79
N GLU A 235 13.69 -8.70 -6.42
CA GLU A 235 14.43 -9.80 -5.80
C GLU A 235 15.47 -10.38 -6.76
N SER A 236 15.09 -10.66 -8.01
CA SER A 236 16.02 -11.13 -9.05
C SER A 236 17.16 -10.13 -9.34
N PHE A 237 16.87 -8.83 -9.27
CA PHE A 237 17.90 -7.81 -9.40
C PHE A 237 18.86 -7.81 -8.20
N LEU A 238 18.32 -7.86 -6.97
CA LEU A 238 19.11 -7.83 -5.74
C LEU A 238 19.95 -9.09 -5.52
N GLU A 239 19.56 -10.25 -6.07
CA GLU A 239 20.36 -11.49 -6.03
C GLU A 239 21.78 -11.30 -6.58
N LYS A 240 21.96 -10.35 -7.50
CA LYS A 240 23.25 -10.02 -8.12
C LYS A 240 24.08 -9.05 -7.28
N THR A 241 23.55 -8.59 -6.15
CA THR A 241 24.16 -7.57 -5.28
C THR A 241 24.45 -8.15 -3.91
N PRO A 242 25.43 -7.60 -3.16
CA PRO A 242 25.71 -8.05 -1.81
C PRO A 242 24.64 -7.62 -0.79
N TYR A 243 23.53 -7.03 -1.23
CA TYR A 243 22.49 -6.50 -0.37
C TYR A 243 21.14 -7.22 -0.55
N SER A 244 20.34 -7.19 0.51
CA SER A 244 18.94 -7.60 0.50
C SER A 244 18.09 -6.56 1.22
N ILE A 245 16.77 -6.60 1.01
CA ILE A 245 15.85 -5.65 1.63
C ILE A 245 14.67 -6.34 2.31
N SER A 246 14.25 -5.79 3.44
CA SER A 246 13.04 -6.18 4.15
C SER A 246 12.21 -4.94 4.51
N PRO A 247 10.93 -5.10 4.90
CA PRO A 247 10.21 -4.07 5.62
C PRO A 247 10.97 -3.71 6.91
N LYS A 248 10.91 -2.44 7.32
CA LYS A 248 11.42 -2.00 8.62
C LYS A 248 10.51 -2.55 9.71
N LEU A 249 11.08 -3.35 10.60
CA LEU A 249 10.44 -3.91 11.79
C LEU A 249 11.18 -3.41 13.03
N ASP A 250 10.46 -3.00 14.07
CA ASP A 250 11.03 -2.34 15.25
C ASP A 250 12.07 -3.19 16.03
N LYS A 251 12.04 -4.52 15.85
CA LYS A 251 12.88 -5.47 16.60
C LYS A 251 14.09 -6.01 15.82
N HIS A 252 14.28 -5.60 14.57
CA HIS A 252 15.37 -6.11 13.73
C HIS A 252 16.44 -5.05 13.51
N SER A 253 17.71 -5.45 13.59
CA SER A 253 18.83 -4.60 13.20
C SER A 253 18.78 -4.33 11.69
N CYS A 254 18.83 -3.05 11.32
CA CYS A 254 18.93 -2.61 9.93
C CYS A 254 20.33 -2.06 9.68
N LEU A 255 20.95 -2.42 8.55
CA LEU A 255 22.18 -1.78 8.10
C LEU A 255 21.91 -0.30 7.80
N ILE A 256 20.95 -0.06 6.91
CA ILE A 256 20.46 1.27 6.52
C ILE A 256 18.94 1.28 6.51
N ILE A 257 18.37 2.34 7.07
CA ILE A 257 16.92 2.59 7.03
C ILE A 257 16.64 3.59 5.91
N ASP A 258 15.87 3.15 4.90
CA ASP A 258 15.41 3.96 3.78
C ASP A 258 13.88 4.01 3.78
N GLY A 259 13.31 4.93 4.55
CA GLY A 259 11.86 5.04 4.74
C GLY A 259 11.29 3.78 5.41
N PRO A 260 10.34 3.06 4.79
CA PRO A 260 9.80 1.81 5.32
C PRO A 260 10.68 0.58 5.00
N ILE A 261 11.83 0.77 4.34
CA ILE A 261 12.72 -0.32 3.92
C ILE A 261 13.94 -0.38 4.82
N CYS A 262 14.32 -1.60 5.16
CA CYS A 262 15.49 -1.96 5.92
C CYS A 262 16.44 -2.72 4.99
N TRP A 263 17.64 -2.17 4.77
CA TRP A 263 18.68 -2.80 3.98
C TRP A 263 19.54 -3.69 4.87
N HIS A 264 20.02 -4.79 4.29
CA HIS A 264 20.87 -5.79 4.95
C HIS A 264 21.93 -6.27 3.97
N TYR A 265 23.02 -6.85 4.48
CA TYR A 265 23.87 -7.69 3.64
C TYR A 265 23.15 -9.01 3.30
N SER A 266 23.36 -9.50 2.08
CA SER A 266 22.85 -10.78 1.63
C SER A 266 23.71 -11.91 2.17
N ALA A 267 23.12 -12.80 2.96
CA ALA A 267 23.82 -13.97 3.53
C ALA A 267 24.54 -14.80 2.45
N LYS A 268 23.93 -14.94 1.25
CA LYS A 268 24.53 -15.66 0.12
C LYS A 268 25.89 -15.11 -0.30
N HIS A 269 26.00 -13.78 -0.36
CA HIS A 269 27.25 -13.11 -0.73
C HIS A 269 28.25 -13.05 0.42
N LEU A 270 27.76 -13.03 1.68
CA LEU A 270 28.62 -13.15 2.84
C LEU A 270 29.36 -14.49 2.87
N PHE A 271 28.71 -15.60 2.51
CA PHE A 271 29.38 -16.90 2.43
C PHE A 271 30.37 -16.99 1.26
N ASN A 272 30.07 -16.39 0.11
CA ASN A 272 31.00 -16.34 -1.03
C ASN A 272 32.26 -15.50 -0.77
N MET A 273 32.23 -14.57 0.19
CA MET A 273 33.44 -13.84 0.62
C MET A 273 34.32 -14.66 1.58
N VAL A 274 33.80 -15.77 2.12
CA VAL A 274 34.47 -16.63 3.10
C VAL A 274 35.05 -17.89 2.47
N SER A 275 34.57 -18.29 1.28
CA SER A 275 35.09 -19.40 0.46
C SER A 275 36.18 -18.95 -0.51
#